data_AF-A0A832HIA8-F1
#
_entry.id   AF-A0A832HIA8-F1
#
_cell.length_a   1.000
_cell.length_b   1.000
_cell.length_c   1.000
_cell.angle_alpha   90.00
_cell.angle_beta   90.00
_cell.angle_gamma   90.00
#
_symmetry.space_group_name_H-M   'P 1'
#
loop_
_entity.id
_entity.type
_entity.pdbx_description
1 polymer ?
#
loop_
_entity_poly.entity_id
_entity_poly.type
_entity_poly.pdbx_seq_one_letter_code
_entity_poly.pdbx_strand_id
1 'polypeptide(L)'
;MEFGNGPWKGGRLCAASLCYRGLDAAQLQMIAANHAAVGIRGTLLATVDEGLEPFRQRNWDVRLNTEALEGPAARHAVPDVKLIEGTLATHEWTVWLLDGDKLDALGADGHAAILRWLGDYHDRVWCAPVRDIAAFRPA
;
A
#
# COMPACT_ATOMS: atom_id res chain seq x y z
N MET A 1 9.94 3.38 -16.26
CA MET A 1 10.55 2.91 -15.00
C MET A 1 10.61 1.38 -15.09
N GLU A 2 11.79 0.77 -15.15
CA GLU A 2 11.89 -0.69 -15.13
C GLU A 2 11.64 -1.20 -13.71
N PHE A 3 10.44 -1.77 -13.54
CA PHE A 3 9.98 -2.35 -12.29
C PHE A 3 10.78 -3.61 -11.96
N GLY A 4 11.14 -3.79 -10.69
CA GLY A 4 11.93 -4.93 -10.24
C GLY A 4 11.21 -6.25 -10.48
N ASN A 5 11.73 -7.08 -11.38
CA ASN A 5 11.35 -8.48 -11.54
C ASN A 5 12.46 -9.34 -10.91
N GLY A 6 12.49 -9.46 -9.58
CA GLY A 6 13.60 -10.10 -8.88
C GLY A 6 13.46 -10.14 -7.35
N PRO A 7 14.41 -10.76 -6.63
CA PRO A 7 14.29 -11.04 -5.20
C PRO A 7 14.07 -9.76 -4.40
N TRP A 8 13.15 -9.80 -3.43
CA TRP A 8 12.73 -8.60 -2.69
C TRP A 8 13.61 -8.34 -1.47
N LYS A 9 13.48 -7.14 -0.88
CA LYS A 9 14.27 -6.73 0.30
C LYS A 9 14.30 -7.84 1.36
N GLY A 10 15.50 -8.29 1.73
CA GLY A 10 15.68 -9.33 2.76
C GLY A 10 15.25 -10.74 2.33
N GLY A 11 15.22 -11.04 1.03
CA GLY A 11 14.90 -12.39 0.53
C GLY A 11 13.41 -12.76 0.57
N ARG A 12 12.55 -11.75 0.72
CA ARG A 12 11.09 -11.92 0.71
C ARG A 12 10.61 -12.49 -0.63
N LEU A 13 9.49 -13.20 -0.60
CA LEU A 13 8.94 -13.94 -1.75
C LEU A 13 8.25 -13.03 -2.75
N CYS A 14 7.53 -12.02 -2.25
CA CYS A 14 6.81 -11.03 -3.05
C CYS A 14 6.91 -9.63 -2.42
N ALA A 15 6.38 -8.62 -3.10
CA ALA A 15 6.22 -7.28 -2.55
C ALA A 15 4.79 -6.77 -2.75
N ALA A 16 4.33 -5.90 -1.85
CA ALA A 16 3.00 -5.31 -1.96
C ALA A 16 3.00 -3.85 -1.50
N SER A 17 2.23 -3.02 -2.19
CA SER A 17 1.90 -1.68 -1.70
C SER A 17 0.39 -1.54 -1.59
N LEU A 18 -0.05 -1.06 -0.43
CA LEU A 18 -1.35 -0.40 -0.31
C LEU A 18 -1.23 0.99 -0.93
N CYS A 19 -2.16 1.32 -1.84
CA CYS A 19 -2.22 2.60 -2.51
C CYS A 19 -3.61 3.18 -2.32
N TYR A 20 -3.68 4.40 -1.81
CA TYR A 20 -4.93 5.08 -1.49
C TYR A 20 -5.17 6.25 -2.43
N ARG A 21 -6.43 6.53 -2.76
CA ARG A 21 -6.81 7.68 -3.58
C ARG A 21 -8.21 8.19 -3.24
N GLY A 22 -8.50 9.43 -3.63
CA GLY A 22 -9.86 9.98 -3.55
C GLY A 22 -10.43 9.91 -2.13
N LEU A 23 -9.62 10.29 -1.15
CA LEU A 23 -9.96 10.19 0.26
C LEU A 23 -10.49 11.51 0.81
N ASP A 24 -11.44 11.43 1.73
CA ASP A 24 -11.80 12.56 2.58
C ASP A 24 -10.93 12.66 3.86
N ALA A 25 -11.16 13.71 4.63
CA ALA A 25 -10.40 13.95 5.86
C ALA A 25 -10.59 12.88 6.95
N ALA A 26 -11.79 12.29 7.05
CA ALA A 26 -12.08 11.25 8.04
C ALA A 26 -11.37 9.94 7.68
N GLN A 27 -11.37 9.59 6.40
CA GLN A 27 -10.66 8.44 5.84
C GLN A 27 -9.14 8.59 6.02
N LEU A 28 -8.59 9.79 5.76
CA LEU A 28 -7.17 10.08 6.01
C LEU A 28 -6.81 9.86 7.48
N GLN A 29 -7.63 10.36 8.42
CA GLN A 29 -7.39 10.16 9.85
C GLN A 29 -7.42 8.68 10.24
N MET A 30 -8.41 7.93 9.73
CA MET A 30 -8.53 6.49 9.98
C MET A 30 -7.31 5.71 9.47
N ILE A 31 -6.87 5.98 8.24
CA ILE A 31 -5.70 5.32 7.65
C ILE A 31 -4.44 5.66 8.45
N ALA A 32 -4.22 6.93 8.79
CA ALA A 32 -3.06 7.36 9.56
C ALA A 32 -2.97 6.63 10.91
N ALA A 33 -4.10 6.52 11.62
CA ALA A 33 -4.21 5.81 12.90
C ALA A 33 -3.92 4.31 12.75
N ASN A 34 -4.59 3.65 11.80
CA ASN A 34 -4.45 2.21 11.58
C ASN A 34 -3.02 1.82 11.16
N HIS A 35 -2.39 2.60 10.28
CA HIS A 35 -0.98 2.37 9.93
C HIS A 35 -0.01 2.71 11.05
N ALA A 36 -0.35 3.63 11.96
CA ALA A 36 0.50 3.94 13.12
C ALA A 36 0.65 2.73 14.04
N ALA A 37 -0.42 1.95 14.20
CA ALA A 37 -0.43 0.77 15.05
C ALA A 37 0.51 -0.35 14.57
N VAL A 38 0.72 -0.48 13.25
CA VAL A 38 1.51 -1.59 12.66
C VAL A 38 2.84 -1.17 12.04
N GLY A 39 3.12 0.13 11.92
CA GLY A 39 4.36 0.64 11.33
C GLY A 39 4.50 0.43 9.80
N ILE A 40 3.49 -0.10 9.13
CA ILE A 40 3.46 -0.27 7.67
C ILE A 40 3.23 1.09 7.01
N ARG A 41 3.89 1.34 5.88
CA ARG A 41 3.74 2.57 5.08
C ARG A 41 3.14 2.22 3.72
N GLY A 42 2.39 3.15 3.15
CA GLY A 42 1.75 2.98 1.85
C GLY A 42 2.04 4.14 0.89
N THR A 43 1.27 4.14 -0.19
CA THR A 43 1.27 5.19 -1.21
C THR A 43 -0.06 5.94 -1.13
N LEU A 44 -0.03 7.26 -1.24
CA LEU A 44 -1.20 8.11 -1.23
C LEU A 44 -1.21 8.99 -2.48
N LEU A 45 -2.27 8.86 -3.28
CA LEU A 45 -2.56 9.70 -4.43
C LEU A 45 -3.59 10.74 -4.00
N ALA A 46 -3.16 11.98 -3.86
CA ALA A 46 -3.98 13.06 -3.33
C ALA A 46 -4.17 14.17 -4.38
N THR A 47 -5.37 14.70 -4.45
CA THR A 47 -5.73 15.85 -5.31
C THR A 47 -5.61 17.19 -4.57
N VAL A 48 -5.60 17.16 -3.24
CA VAL A 48 -5.42 18.33 -2.37
C VAL A 48 -4.34 18.05 -1.32
N ASP A 49 -3.69 19.11 -0.83
CA ASP A 49 -2.56 19.02 0.11
C ASP A 49 -2.99 18.97 1.60
N GLU A 50 -4.26 19.24 1.87
CA GLU A 50 -4.78 19.31 3.23
C GLU A 50 -4.76 17.92 3.91
N GLY A 51 -4.32 17.87 5.16
CA GLY A 51 -4.32 16.65 5.97
C GLY A 51 -3.22 15.62 5.63
N LEU A 52 -2.29 15.95 4.72
CA LEU A 52 -1.26 14.99 4.26
C LEU A 52 0.01 14.93 5.12
N GLU A 53 0.20 15.90 6.01
CA GLU A 53 1.42 16.04 6.82
C GLU A 53 1.78 14.79 7.66
N PRO A 54 0.83 14.09 8.32
CA PRO A 54 1.14 12.87 9.06
C PRO A 54 1.76 11.76 8.19
N PHE A 55 1.40 11.69 6.91
CA PHE A 55 1.92 10.70 5.97
C PHE A 55 3.35 11.05 5.54
N ARG A 56 3.63 12.34 5.30
CA ARG A 56 4.96 12.84 4.94
C ARG A 56 5.97 12.61 6.05
N GLN A 57 5.62 12.97 7.28
CA GLN A 57 6.49 12.77 8.45
C GLN A 57 6.84 11.30 8.67
N ARG A 58 5.95 10.39 8.27
CA ARG A 58 6.16 8.94 8.33
C ARG A 58 6.76 8.35 7.06
N ASN A 59 7.28 9.20 6.17
CA ASN A 59 7.97 8.80 4.95
C ASN A 59 7.13 7.89 4.03
N TRP A 60 5.85 8.22 3.86
CA TRP A 60 4.98 7.63 2.84
C TRP A 60 5.32 8.15 1.44
N ASP A 61 4.93 7.39 0.41
CA ASP A 61 4.92 7.89 -0.97
C ASP A 61 3.65 8.73 -1.20
N VAL A 62 3.73 10.02 -0.90
CA VAL A 62 2.63 10.98 -1.11
C VAL A 62 2.81 11.66 -2.46
N ARG A 63 1.84 11.51 -3.35
CA ARG A 63 1.84 12.11 -4.68
C ARG A 63 0.67 13.07 -4.80
N LEU A 64 0.99 14.35 -4.98
CA LEU A 64 0.00 15.41 -5.17
C LEU A 64 -0.36 15.55 -6.66
N ASN A 65 -1.58 15.99 -6.94
CA ASN A 65 -2.11 16.25 -8.28
C ASN A 65 -2.04 15.01 -9.18
N THR A 66 -2.26 13.83 -8.62
CA THR A 66 -2.32 12.57 -9.37
C THR A 66 -3.43 11.69 -8.81
N GLU A 67 -4.12 11.00 -9.71
CA GLU A 67 -5.24 10.11 -9.37
C GLU A 67 -4.98 8.65 -9.80
N ALA A 68 -3.85 8.41 -10.45
CA ALA A 68 -3.48 7.11 -11.00
C ALA A 68 -1.98 6.85 -10.83
N LEU A 69 -1.64 5.59 -10.60
CA LEU A 69 -0.28 5.10 -10.77
C LEU A 69 -0.12 4.63 -12.21
N GLU A 70 0.87 5.18 -12.92
CA GLU A 70 1.25 4.66 -14.23
C GLU A 70 2.06 3.37 -14.06
N GLY A 71 1.54 2.26 -14.61
CA GLY A 71 2.25 0.98 -14.65
C GLY A 71 1.33 -0.25 -14.52
N PRO A 72 1.84 -1.45 -14.82
CA PRO A 72 1.03 -2.68 -14.94
C PRO A 72 0.53 -3.27 -13.61
N ALA A 73 0.98 -2.76 -12.45
CA ALA A 73 0.77 -3.42 -11.15
C ALA A 73 -0.45 -2.91 -10.35
N ALA A 74 -1.17 -1.88 -10.82
CA ALA A 74 -2.32 -1.33 -10.11
C ALA A 74 -3.53 -2.27 -10.21
N ARG A 75 -3.78 -3.07 -9.17
CA ARG A 75 -4.98 -3.91 -9.02
C ARG A 75 -6.00 -3.14 -8.18
N HIS A 76 -7.17 -2.88 -8.75
CA HIS A 76 -8.26 -2.11 -8.11
C HIS A 76 -9.14 -2.95 -7.16
N ALA A 77 -8.55 -3.90 -6.45
CA ALA A 77 -9.26 -4.76 -5.51
C ALA A 77 -8.92 -4.38 -4.07
N VAL A 78 -9.92 -4.44 -3.19
CA VAL A 78 -9.67 -4.49 -1.74
C VAL A 78 -8.92 -5.81 -1.47
N PRO A 79 -7.72 -5.77 -0.88
CA PRO A 79 -7.01 -7.00 -0.60
C PRO A 79 -7.73 -7.77 0.50
N ASP A 80 -8.24 -8.94 0.15
CA ASP A 80 -8.66 -9.96 1.10
C ASP A 80 -7.58 -11.03 1.24
N VAL A 81 -7.77 -11.96 2.18
CA VAL A 81 -6.80 -13.05 2.41
C VAL A 81 -6.46 -13.80 1.11
N LYS A 82 -7.44 -14.05 0.24
CA LYS A 82 -7.23 -14.81 -1.01
C LYS A 82 -6.39 -14.03 -2.02
N LEU A 83 -6.65 -12.73 -2.18
CA LEU A 83 -5.89 -11.85 -3.08
C LEU A 83 -4.42 -11.77 -2.62
N ILE A 84 -4.22 -11.74 -1.30
CA ILE A 84 -2.88 -11.66 -0.75
C ILE A 84 -2.15 -13.01 -0.83
N GLU A 85 -2.82 -14.14 -0.56
CA GLU A 85 -2.27 -15.48 -0.81
C GLU A 85 -1.91 -15.69 -2.28
N GLY A 86 -2.75 -15.20 -3.21
CA GLY A 86 -2.44 -15.20 -4.64
C GLY A 86 -1.18 -14.39 -4.97
N THR A 87 -0.95 -13.28 -4.27
CA THR A 87 0.28 -12.47 -4.43
C THR A 87 1.52 -13.23 -3.96
N LEU A 88 1.40 -13.99 -2.87
CA LEU A 88 2.46 -14.89 -2.42
C LEU A 88 2.77 -15.99 -3.45
N ALA A 89 1.78 -16.45 -4.22
CA ALA A 89 1.95 -17.53 -5.19
C ALA A 89 2.67 -17.09 -6.48
N THR A 90 2.55 -15.82 -6.89
CA THR A 90 3.16 -15.36 -8.14
C THR A 90 4.62 -14.91 -7.99
N HIS A 91 5.09 -14.67 -6.76
CA HIS A 91 6.38 -14.05 -6.46
C HIS A 91 6.60 -12.66 -7.11
N GLU A 92 5.52 -12.06 -7.62
CA GLU A 92 5.53 -10.73 -8.22
C GLU A 92 5.27 -9.67 -7.15
N TRP A 93 5.46 -8.40 -7.52
CA TRP A 93 4.90 -7.33 -6.72
C TRP A 93 3.48 -6.99 -7.15
N THR A 94 2.69 -6.48 -6.22
CA THR A 94 1.32 -6.03 -6.49
C THR A 94 1.05 -4.68 -5.84
N VAL A 95 0.17 -3.90 -6.46
CA VAL A 95 -0.38 -2.69 -5.85
C VAL A 95 -1.87 -2.90 -5.66
N TRP A 96 -2.35 -2.72 -4.45
CA TRP A 96 -3.79 -2.75 -4.15
C TRP A 96 -4.29 -1.33 -4.00
N LEU A 97 -5.20 -0.93 -4.89
CA LEU A 97 -5.77 0.41 -4.91
C LEU A 97 -7.09 0.47 -4.16
N LEU A 98 -7.10 1.21 -3.06
CA LEU A 98 -8.28 1.50 -2.23
C LEU A 98 -8.69 2.97 -2.46
N ASP A 99 -9.90 3.16 -2.98
CA ASP A 99 -10.57 4.46 -3.02
C ASP A 99 -11.52 4.62 -1.82
N GLY A 100 -12.09 5.82 -1.65
CA GLY A 100 -13.01 6.14 -0.56
C GLY A 100 -14.15 5.12 -0.41
N ASP A 101 -14.87 4.83 -1.49
CA ASP A 101 -15.99 3.87 -1.48
C ASP A 101 -15.59 2.48 -0.95
N LYS A 102 -14.41 1.98 -1.35
CA LYS A 102 -13.88 0.71 -0.88
C LYS A 102 -13.48 0.74 0.60
N LEU A 103 -12.92 1.85 1.06
CA LEU A 103 -12.58 2.02 2.48
C LEU A 103 -13.83 2.12 3.34
N ASP A 104 -14.87 2.80 2.86
CA ASP A 104 -16.14 2.90 3.56
C ASP A 104 -16.83 1.54 3.65
N ALA A 105 -16.83 0.76 2.56
CA ALA A 105 -17.35 -0.60 2.56
C ALA A 105 -16.57 -1.55 3.49
N LEU A 106 -15.25 -1.34 3.59
CA LEU A 106 -14.37 -2.13 4.46
C LEU A 106 -14.50 -1.74 5.93
N GLY A 107 -14.70 -0.46 6.21
CA GLY A 107 -14.68 0.12 7.54
C GLY A 107 -13.28 0.12 8.18
N ALA A 108 -13.18 0.78 9.34
CA ALA A 108 -11.93 0.90 10.09
C ALA A 108 -11.39 -0.46 10.54
N ASP A 109 -12.26 -1.37 10.97
CA ASP A 109 -11.89 -2.71 11.45
C ASP A 109 -11.38 -3.61 10.32
N GLY A 110 -12.05 -3.58 9.17
CA GLY A 110 -11.60 -4.33 8.00
C GLY A 110 -10.24 -3.84 7.51
N HIS A 111 -10.02 -2.52 7.51
CA HIS A 111 -8.73 -1.94 7.16
C HIS A 111 -7.63 -2.34 8.15
N ALA A 112 -7.91 -2.28 9.45
CA ALA A 112 -6.99 -2.74 10.49
C ALA A 112 -6.66 -4.24 10.35
N ALA A 113 -7.62 -5.08 9.97
CA ALA A 113 -7.41 -6.50 9.73
C ALA A 113 -6.45 -6.77 8.58
N ILE A 114 -6.58 -6.04 7.46
CA ILE A 114 -5.64 -6.12 6.33
C ILE A 114 -4.22 -5.78 6.79
N LEU A 115 -4.06 -4.68 7.53
CA LEU A 115 -2.76 -4.25 8.03
C LEU A 115 -2.13 -5.23 9.01
N ARG A 116 -2.94 -5.80 9.91
CA ARG A 116 -2.49 -6.83 10.85
C ARG A 116 -1.98 -8.05 10.11
N TRP A 117 -2.73 -8.52 9.11
CA TRP A 117 -2.30 -9.63 8.27
C TRP A 117 -0.97 -9.33 7.57
N LEU A 118 -0.81 -8.14 6.98
CA LEU A 118 0.46 -7.76 6.34
C LEU A 118 1.63 -7.71 7.34
N GLY A 119 1.36 -7.37 8.60
CA GLY A 119 2.32 -7.48 9.69
C GLY A 119 2.68 -8.93 10.02
N ASP A 120 1.70 -9.83 10.06
CA ASP A 120 1.90 -11.26 10.35
C ASP A 120 2.75 -11.96 9.26
N TYR A 121 2.72 -11.46 8.01
CA TYR A 121 3.46 -12.00 6.87
C TYR A 121 4.66 -11.13 6.45
N HIS A 122 5.12 -10.20 7.29
CA HIS A 122 6.18 -9.24 6.94
C HIS A 122 7.56 -9.88 6.67
N ASP A 123 7.76 -11.14 7.07
CA ASP A 123 8.94 -11.96 6.79
C ASP A 123 8.92 -12.52 5.35
N ARG A 124 7.73 -12.67 4.76
CA ARG A 124 7.50 -13.21 3.41
C ARG A 124 7.13 -12.16 2.39
N VAL A 125 6.38 -11.13 2.77
CA VAL A 125 5.88 -10.06 1.90
C VAL A 125 6.60 -8.76 2.22
N TRP A 126 7.18 -8.12 1.21
CA TRP A 126 7.75 -6.80 1.40
C TRP A 126 6.67 -5.74 1.25
N CYS A 127 6.10 -5.31 2.37
CA CYS A 127 5.10 -4.25 2.39
C CYS A 127 5.79 -2.88 2.44
N ALA A 128 5.70 -2.11 1.35
CA ALA A 128 6.34 -0.81 1.25
C ALA A 128 5.61 0.12 0.26
N PRO A 129 5.87 1.44 0.34
CA PRO A 129 5.38 2.38 -0.67
C PRO A 129 5.87 2.03 -2.08
N VAL A 130 5.10 2.41 -3.11
CA VAL A 130 5.39 2.09 -4.51
C VAL A 130 6.77 2.58 -4.93
N ARG A 131 7.17 3.80 -4.54
CA ARG A 131 8.52 4.31 -4.85
C ARG A 131 9.63 3.42 -4.30
N ASP A 132 9.45 2.84 -3.11
CA ASP A 132 10.47 2.02 -2.45
C ASP A 132 10.61 0.70 -3.22
N ILE A 133 9.49 0.08 -3.62
CA ILE A 133 9.47 -1.16 -4.41
C ILE A 133 10.04 -0.92 -5.81
N ALA A 134 9.61 0.14 -6.48
CA ALA A 134 10.01 0.43 -7.86
C ALA A 134 11.50 0.82 -7.98
N ALA A 135 12.05 1.50 -6.96
CA ALA A 135 13.46 1.84 -6.89
C ALA A 135 14.35 0.68 -6.39
N PHE A 136 13.76 -0.43 -5.95
CA PHE A 136 14.53 -1.54 -5.42
C PHE A 136 15.38 -2.21 -6.50
N ARG A 137 16.64 -2.46 -6.15
CA ARG A 137 17.59 -3.24 -6.92
C ARG A 137 18.21 -4.28 -5.99
N PRO A 138 18.05 -5.59 -6.26
CA PRO A 138 18.79 -6.60 -5.52
C PRO A 138 20.29 -6.41 -5.79
N ALA A 139 21.10 -6.64 -4.76
CA ALA A 139 22.56 -6.65 -4.87
C ALA A 139 23.04 -7.86 -5.71
#